data_AF-A0A8H2XEA7-F1
#
_entry.id   AF-A0A8H2XEA7-F1
#
_cell.length_a   1.000
_cell.length_b   1.000
_cell.length_c   1.000
_cell.angle_alpha   90.00
_cell.angle_beta   90.00
_cell.angle_gamma   90.00
#
_symmetry.space_group_name_H-M   'P 1'
#
loop_
_entity.id
_entity.type
_entity.pdbx_description
1 polymer ?
#
loop_
_entity_poly.entity_id
_entity_poly.type
_entity_poly.pdbx_seq_one_letter_code
_entity_poly.pdbx_strand_id
1 'polypeptide(L)'
;MPADNSSPTRPANAAHPYASARRPNSTATPSASSAAAAAAAARRDNQPKSTRQQFAACGACRMRRVKCDLKDVSPRAGETPMCTNCQERGLKCVDEFANVKAVKLLRRGRRLAQVEQVYGPAAQAAQPNGSATEAENAQASSSRTPSCIPKLQPEFFGSPFYRRFHIQRPIVDPTEFSARFYESEQGKPESLGVAGSMICMLLVTWAATYGVNEYGVEEPSNGLEGVRERRRRCNEMVREILGLIDKHGLLRKPTWDGVRVLLLIMPLTEDVQTQLERLAMYEATVSQVYTLCSLGSLVKSGQGEFVDALVRARIFWYGHVHEGITSGLRGGRLIFEDDDLSSFQITFPSLGNKQSLIRTSITYSYSYRYATAPIRLSSACRQIHAALTGPKAKRKEDVNERGLKDAWEALSRSWEEFEGLRHVGPVGIIQTEDTERFVNGWQIFIFECRE
;
A
#
# COMPACT_ATOMS: atom_id res chain seq x y z
N MET A 1 -57.29 1.86 46.33
CA MET A 1 -58.46 2.68 46.75
C MET A 1 -58.45 2.70 48.26
N PRO A 2 -58.41 3.85 48.98
CA PRO A 2 -58.43 5.29 48.58
C PRO A 2 -57.02 5.94 48.60
N ALA A 3 -56.63 7.02 47.89
CA ALA A 3 -57.08 8.43 47.78
C ALA A 3 -56.82 9.23 49.09
N ASP A 4 -56.23 10.44 49.15
CA ASP A 4 -56.03 11.50 48.15
C ASP A 4 -55.05 12.61 48.63
N ASN A 5 -54.48 13.34 47.65
CA ASN A 5 -54.06 14.76 47.57
C ASN A 5 -53.18 15.49 48.61
N SER A 6 -52.03 16.05 48.14
CA SER A 6 -51.85 17.51 47.93
C SER A 6 -50.43 17.88 47.41
N SER A 7 -50.39 18.67 46.32
CA SER A 7 -49.24 19.50 45.91
C SER A 7 -49.37 20.91 46.55
N PRO A 8 -48.33 21.76 46.61
CA PRO A 8 -48.03 22.62 45.44
C PRO A 8 -46.57 23.14 45.27
N THR A 9 -46.37 23.75 44.09
CA THR A 9 -45.53 24.93 43.77
C THR A 9 -44.04 24.81 43.42
N ARG A 10 -43.76 25.43 42.28
CA ARG A 10 -42.50 25.70 41.57
C ARG A 10 -42.16 27.20 41.72
N PRO A 11 -40.90 27.61 41.58
CA PRO A 11 -40.56 28.82 40.81
C PRO A 11 -39.54 28.44 39.70
N ALA A 12 -39.68 28.84 38.43
CA ALA A 12 -39.72 30.16 37.79
C ALA A 12 -38.32 30.79 37.56
N ASN A 13 -37.87 30.66 36.30
CA ASN A 13 -37.13 31.59 35.44
C ASN A 13 -35.90 32.37 35.94
N ALA A 14 -34.80 32.26 35.18
CA ALA A 14 -34.15 33.43 34.59
C ALA A 14 -33.28 33.02 33.38
N ALA A 15 -33.75 33.37 32.19
CA ALA A 15 -32.95 33.47 30.97
C ALA A 15 -32.24 34.83 30.96
N HIS A 16 -31.04 34.89 30.39
CA HIS A 16 -30.47 36.15 29.89
C HIS A 16 -30.02 36.02 28.43
N PRO A 17 -30.44 36.95 27.56
CA PRO A 17 -30.05 37.03 26.15
C PRO A 17 -28.89 38.01 25.96
N TYR A 18 -28.16 37.92 24.85
CA TYR A 18 -27.76 39.11 24.07
C TYR A 18 -27.25 38.68 22.67
N ALA A 19 -28.07 38.96 21.67
CA ALA A 19 -27.68 39.07 20.27
C ALA A 19 -28.34 40.34 19.73
N SER A 20 -27.55 41.26 19.18
CA SER A 20 -27.92 42.43 18.37
C SER A 20 -26.63 43.20 18.06
N ALA A 21 -26.40 43.88 16.94
CA ALA A 21 -27.13 44.01 15.68
C ALA A 21 -26.17 44.64 14.67
N ARG A 22 -26.39 44.31 13.39
CA ARG A 22 -25.84 44.97 12.19
C ARG A 22 -26.41 46.38 12.01
N ARG A 23 -25.65 47.26 11.37
CA ARG A 23 -26.15 48.37 10.53
C ARG A 23 -25.02 48.92 9.59
N PRO A 24 -25.33 49.76 8.57
CA PRO A 24 -25.13 49.40 7.16
C PRO A 24 -24.17 50.36 6.42
N ASN A 25 -23.88 50.10 5.14
CA ASN A 25 -23.64 51.19 4.19
C ASN A 25 -24.00 50.81 2.75
N SER A 26 -24.48 51.82 2.01
CA SER A 26 -25.16 51.75 0.73
C SER A 26 -24.33 52.42 -0.39
N THR A 27 -24.80 52.25 -1.63
CA THR A 27 -24.55 53.01 -2.88
C THR A 27 -23.41 52.54 -3.81
N ALA A 28 -23.78 51.87 -4.92
CA ALA A 28 -23.63 52.36 -6.29
C ALA A 28 -24.31 51.41 -7.31
N THR A 29 -24.84 52.00 -8.38
CA THR A 29 -25.84 51.52 -9.35
C THR A 29 -25.29 50.71 -10.56
N PRO A 30 -26.18 50.10 -11.39
CA PRO A 30 -25.85 49.11 -12.42
C PRO A 30 -25.81 49.70 -13.85
N SER A 31 -25.25 48.96 -14.82
CA SER A 31 -25.65 49.03 -16.25
C SER A 31 -25.16 47.81 -17.06
N ALA A 32 -26.06 47.35 -17.93
CA ALA A 32 -25.97 46.18 -18.80
C ALA A 32 -25.27 46.46 -20.14
N SER A 33 -24.76 45.41 -20.80
CA SER A 33 -24.85 45.24 -22.27
C SER A 33 -24.36 43.86 -22.74
N SER A 34 -25.28 43.18 -23.46
CA SER A 34 -25.11 42.30 -24.65
C SER A 34 -24.03 41.20 -24.62
N ALA A 35 -24.37 39.92 -24.60
CA ALA A 35 -25.09 39.19 -25.66
C ALA A 35 -24.51 39.43 -27.07
N ALA A 36 -23.48 38.69 -27.44
CA ALA A 36 -23.18 38.36 -28.83
C ALA A 36 -22.36 37.06 -28.91
N ALA A 37 -22.79 36.17 -29.81
CA ALA A 37 -22.07 35.00 -30.32
C ALA A 37 -22.11 33.68 -29.51
N ALA A 38 -23.31 33.22 -29.18
CA ALA A 38 -23.65 31.81 -29.34
C ALA A 38 -24.39 31.63 -30.67
N ALA A 39 -23.69 31.35 -31.77
CA ALA A 39 -24.25 30.73 -32.98
C ALA A 39 -23.16 30.50 -34.05
N ALA A 40 -22.40 29.42 -33.91
CA ALA A 40 -21.84 28.69 -35.06
C ALA A 40 -21.71 27.22 -34.65
N ALA A 41 -22.87 26.56 -34.59
CA ALA A 41 -22.94 25.14 -34.39
C ALA A 41 -22.48 24.40 -35.65
N ALA A 42 -21.70 23.35 -35.40
CA ALA A 42 -21.81 22.04 -36.01
C ALA A 42 -20.84 21.64 -37.15
N ARG A 43 -20.30 20.43 -36.91
CA ARG A 43 -19.76 19.42 -37.83
C ARG A 43 -18.25 19.50 -38.14
N ARG A 44 -17.47 18.59 -37.54
CA ARG A 44 -16.86 17.45 -38.27
C ARG A 44 -16.02 16.53 -37.37
N ASP A 45 -16.35 15.24 -37.55
CA ASP A 45 -15.63 13.97 -37.43
C ASP A 45 -14.24 13.83 -36.78
N ASN A 46 -14.13 12.68 -36.10
CA ASN A 46 -12.95 11.93 -35.71
C ASN A 46 -11.79 11.97 -36.73
N GLN A 47 -10.66 12.56 -36.36
CA GLN A 47 -9.34 12.07 -36.77
C GLN A 47 -8.28 12.26 -35.67
N PRO A 48 -7.39 11.28 -35.46
CA PRO A 48 -6.30 11.38 -34.51
C PRO A 48 -5.30 12.47 -34.95
N LYS A 49 -4.89 13.33 -34.02
CA LYS A 49 -3.88 14.38 -34.23
C LYS A 49 -2.62 13.78 -34.84
N SER A 50 -2.36 14.12 -36.11
CA SER A 50 -1.09 13.86 -36.81
C SER A 50 0.09 14.26 -35.93
N THR A 51 1.00 13.31 -35.68
CA THR A 51 2.26 13.53 -34.97
C THR A 51 3.07 14.55 -35.76
N ARG A 52 3.08 15.80 -35.30
CA ARG A 52 3.93 16.88 -35.82
C ARG A 52 5.38 16.42 -35.72
N GLN A 53 5.93 15.87 -36.81
CA GLN A 53 7.33 15.44 -36.86
C GLN A 53 8.20 16.69 -36.70
N GLN A 54 8.80 16.83 -35.52
CA GLN A 54 9.79 17.88 -35.27
C GLN A 54 11.06 17.49 -36.04
N PHE A 55 11.41 18.26 -37.08
CA PHE A 55 12.60 18.00 -37.88
C PHE A 55 13.84 18.57 -37.19
N ALA A 56 14.90 17.77 -37.10
CA ALA A 56 16.17 18.18 -36.53
C ALA A 56 17.09 18.71 -37.63
N ALA A 57 17.57 19.96 -37.48
CA ALA A 57 18.67 20.49 -38.27
C ALA A 57 19.98 19.76 -37.95
N CYS A 58 20.96 19.79 -38.88
CA CYS A 58 22.31 19.28 -38.62
C CYS A 58 22.97 20.05 -37.45
N GLY A 59 23.98 19.45 -36.81
CA GLY A 59 24.61 20.04 -35.61
C GLY A 59 25.12 21.47 -35.84
N ALA A 60 25.76 21.73 -36.98
CA ALA A 60 26.30 23.04 -37.32
C ALA A 60 25.22 24.12 -37.54
N CYS A 61 24.16 23.82 -38.31
CA CYS A 61 23.07 24.76 -38.55
C CYS A 61 22.23 25.00 -37.28
N ARG A 62 22.07 23.99 -36.42
CA ARG A 62 21.38 24.11 -35.14
C ARG A 62 22.10 25.08 -34.20
N MET A 63 23.42 24.94 -34.04
CA MET A 63 24.21 25.81 -33.17
C MET A 63 24.19 27.27 -33.63
N ARG A 64 24.13 27.49 -34.94
CA ARG A 64 24.09 28.83 -35.55
C ARG A 64 22.67 29.39 -35.72
N ARG A 65 21.64 28.60 -35.40
CA ARG A 65 20.22 28.94 -35.56
C ARG A 65 19.83 29.37 -36.99
N VAL A 66 20.42 28.71 -37.99
CA VAL A 66 20.13 28.93 -39.42
C VAL A 66 19.34 27.76 -40.01
N LYS A 67 18.59 28.01 -41.09
CA LYS A 67 17.78 26.99 -41.76
C LYS A 67 18.68 25.88 -42.34
N CYS A 68 18.29 24.62 -42.14
CA CYS A 68 19.01 23.45 -42.60
C CYS A 68 18.14 22.65 -43.56
N ASP A 69 18.66 22.40 -44.76
CA ASP A 69 18.04 21.65 -45.86
C ASP A 69 18.68 20.26 -46.07
N LEU A 70 19.47 19.77 -45.10
CA LEU A 70 20.19 18.48 -45.20
C LEU A 70 19.32 17.29 -45.63
N LYS A 71 18.03 17.30 -45.26
CA LYS A 71 17.08 16.22 -45.61
C LYS A 71 16.59 16.29 -47.05
N ASP A 72 16.62 17.48 -47.65
CA ASP A 72 16.13 17.74 -49.01
C ASP A 72 17.25 17.52 -50.05
N VAL A 73 18.50 17.52 -49.62
CA VAL A 73 19.67 17.19 -50.45
C VAL A 73 19.74 15.67 -50.64
N SER A 74 19.45 15.20 -51.85
CA SER A 74 19.69 13.81 -52.25
C SER A 74 21.15 13.63 -52.64
N PRO A 75 21.98 12.88 -51.88
CA PRO A 75 23.37 12.68 -52.25
C PRO A 75 23.50 11.85 -53.53
N ARG A 76 24.46 12.20 -54.39
CA ARG A 76 24.90 11.32 -55.48
C ARG A 76 25.67 10.14 -54.87
N ALA A 77 25.56 8.97 -55.50
CA ALA A 77 26.16 7.73 -54.98
C ALA A 77 27.68 7.90 -54.80
N GLY A 78 28.15 7.88 -53.55
CA GLY A 78 29.57 7.97 -53.17
C GLY A 78 29.98 9.24 -52.40
N GLU A 79 29.12 10.27 -52.32
CA GLU A 79 29.44 11.52 -51.61
C GLU A 79 28.75 11.61 -50.23
N THR A 80 29.45 12.19 -49.25
CA THR A 80 28.87 12.48 -47.94
C THR A 80 27.82 13.61 -48.07
N PRO A 81 26.56 13.39 -47.66
CA PRO A 81 25.51 14.40 -47.78
C PRO A 81 25.84 15.63 -46.92
N MET A 82 25.80 16.81 -47.52
CA MET A 82 26.02 18.09 -46.85
C MET A 82 24.89 19.06 -47.20
N CYS A 83 24.44 19.86 -46.23
CA CYS A 83 23.44 20.88 -46.46
C CYS A 83 24.07 22.10 -47.16
N THR A 84 23.27 22.87 -47.90
CA THR A 84 23.76 23.99 -48.70
C THR A 84 24.52 25.01 -47.84
N ASN A 85 23.99 25.32 -46.65
CA ASN A 85 24.62 26.23 -45.69
C ASN A 85 25.99 25.75 -45.18
N CYS A 86 26.17 24.44 -44.98
CA CYS A 86 27.45 23.90 -44.55
C CYS A 86 28.44 23.82 -45.71
N GLN A 87 27.96 23.52 -46.92
CA GLN A 87 28.77 23.45 -48.12
C GLN A 87 29.34 24.83 -48.49
N GLU A 88 28.50 25.87 -48.58
CA GLU A 88 28.92 27.23 -48.93
C GLU A 88 29.93 27.82 -47.93
N ARG A 89 29.86 27.39 -46.67
CA ARG A 89 30.70 27.91 -45.58
C ARG A 89 31.91 27.02 -45.26
N GLY A 90 32.12 25.94 -46.01
CA GLY A 90 33.22 24.99 -45.77
C GLY A 90 33.16 24.33 -44.39
N LEU A 91 31.96 24.12 -43.84
CA LEU A 91 31.77 23.54 -42.51
C LEU A 91 31.47 22.05 -42.59
N LYS A 92 31.94 21.29 -41.59
CA LYS A 92 31.61 19.87 -41.48
C LYS A 92 30.12 19.68 -41.16
N CYS A 93 29.35 19.18 -42.12
CA CYS A 93 27.94 18.87 -41.95
C CYS A 93 27.78 17.51 -41.28
N VAL A 94 27.24 17.46 -40.05
CA VAL A 94 27.02 16.22 -39.32
C VAL A 94 25.56 16.11 -38.90
N ASP A 95 24.89 15.04 -39.33
CA ASP A 95 23.59 14.63 -38.80
C ASP A 95 23.80 13.74 -37.57
N GLU A 96 23.72 14.34 -36.39
CA GLU A 96 23.83 13.64 -35.11
C GLU A 96 22.71 12.60 -34.90
N PHE A 97 21.58 12.71 -35.62
CA PHE A 97 20.43 11.83 -35.47
C PHE A 97 20.45 10.63 -36.44
N ALA A 98 21.19 10.71 -37.55
CA ALA A 98 21.36 9.59 -38.49
C ALA A 98 22.01 8.37 -37.80
N ASN A 99 23.06 8.61 -37.01
CA ASN A 99 23.76 7.54 -36.28
C ASN A 99 22.88 6.88 -35.20
N VAL A 100 22.04 7.65 -34.52
CA VAL A 100 21.10 7.12 -33.50
C VAL A 100 19.98 6.27 -34.14
N LYS A 101 19.50 6.65 -35.33
CA LYS A 101 18.54 5.84 -36.10
C LYS A 101 19.16 4.58 -36.68
N ALA A 102 20.39 4.66 -37.20
CA ALA A 102 21.12 3.50 -37.73
C ALA A 102 21.37 2.43 -36.66
N VAL A 103 21.75 2.83 -35.44
CA VAL A 103 21.95 1.91 -34.30
C VAL A 103 20.63 1.26 -33.85
N LYS A 104 19.51 1.98 -33.90
CA LYS A 104 18.18 1.40 -33.63
C LYS A 104 17.70 0.46 -34.74
N LEU A 105 18.03 0.73 -36.01
CA LEU A 105 17.71 -0.17 -37.12
C LEU A 105 18.55 -1.45 -37.11
N LEU A 106 19.84 -1.38 -36.77
CA LEU A 106 20.72 -2.56 -36.63
C LEU A 106 20.22 -3.55 -35.56
N ARG A 107 19.68 -3.05 -34.44
CA ARG A 107 19.02 -3.89 -33.41
C ARG A 107 17.72 -4.54 -33.91
N ARG A 108 16.97 -3.86 -34.79
CA ARG A 108 15.75 -4.40 -35.40
C ARG A 108 16.06 -5.44 -36.48
N GLY A 109 17.13 -5.24 -37.27
CA GLY A 109 17.59 -6.19 -38.30
C GLY A 109 18.05 -7.53 -37.72
N ARG A 110 18.83 -7.54 -36.62
CA ARG A 110 19.17 -8.78 -35.91
C ARG A 110 17.96 -9.52 -35.34
N ARG A 111 16.94 -8.78 -34.88
CA ARG A 111 15.71 -9.35 -34.32
C ARG A 111 14.82 -9.96 -35.40
N LEU A 112 14.79 -9.38 -36.60
CA LEU A 112 14.10 -9.94 -37.77
C LEU A 112 14.80 -11.19 -38.30
N ALA A 113 16.13 -11.19 -38.39
CA ALA A 113 16.90 -12.38 -38.77
C ALA A 113 16.75 -13.53 -37.74
N GLN A 114 16.72 -13.22 -36.44
CA GLN A 114 16.43 -14.21 -35.39
C GLN A 114 15.01 -14.77 -35.46
N VAL A 115 14.02 -13.94 -35.84
CA VAL A 115 12.64 -14.40 -35.99
C VAL A 115 12.46 -15.26 -37.24
N GLU A 116 13.13 -14.93 -38.36
CA GLU A 116 13.18 -15.79 -39.55
C GLU A 116 13.90 -17.12 -39.30
N GLN A 117 14.91 -17.15 -38.45
CA GLN A 117 15.63 -18.39 -38.15
C GLN A 117 14.83 -19.32 -37.22
N VAL A 118 13.95 -18.77 -36.37
CA VAL A 118 13.12 -19.54 -35.41
C VAL A 118 11.75 -19.90 -35.99
N TYR A 119 11.18 -19.04 -36.84
CA TYR A 119 9.81 -19.19 -37.37
C TYR A 119 9.71 -19.16 -38.89
N GLY A 120 10.83 -19.00 -39.60
CA GLY A 120 10.84 -18.96 -41.05
C GLY A 120 10.61 -20.35 -41.67
N PRO A 121 10.14 -20.40 -42.92
CA PRO A 121 9.69 -21.63 -43.58
C PRO A 121 10.76 -22.75 -43.67
N ALA A 122 12.05 -22.41 -43.54
CA ALA A 122 13.15 -23.36 -43.57
C ALA A 122 13.29 -24.20 -42.27
N ALA A 123 12.71 -23.78 -41.14
CA ALA A 123 12.80 -24.50 -39.87
C ALA A 123 11.78 -25.66 -39.73
N GLN A 124 10.79 -25.76 -40.63
CA GLN A 124 9.74 -26.79 -40.57
C GLN A 124 9.99 -28.01 -41.47
N ALA A 125 11.07 -28.04 -42.25
CA ALA A 125 11.33 -29.11 -43.23
C ALA A 125 12.42 -30.13 -42.83
N ALA A 126 13.01 -30.02 -41.62
CA ALA A 126 14.10 -30.90 -41.20
C ALA A 126 13.83 -31.55 -39.84
N GLN A 127 12.99 -32.58 -39.82
CA GLN A 127 13.11 -33.67 -38.84
C GLN A 127 12.92 -35.02 -39.53
N PRO A 128 13.86 -35.95 -39.32
CA PRO A 128 13.50 -37.33 -39.09
C PRO A 128 14.02 -37.83 -37.73
N ASN A 129 13.14 -38.58 -37.05
CA ASN A 129 13.32 -39.58 -35.99
C ASN A 129 14.70 -39.81 -35.36
N GLY A 130 14.74 -39.92 -34.02
CA GLY A 130 15.75 -40.74 -33.33
C GLY A 130 16.02 -40.38 -31.86
N SER A 131 15.50 -41.22 -30.98
CA SER A 131 15.84 -41.49 -29.56
C SER A 131 17.17 -41.01 -28.94
N ALA A 132 17.03 -40.45 -27.73
CA ALA A 132 17.84 -40.60 -26.50
C ALA A 132 19.38 -40.59 -26.55
N THR A 133 20.01 -39.60 -25.90
CA THR A 133 20.84 -39.75 -24.68
C THR A 133 21.40 -38.39 -24.24
N GLU A 134 21.90 -38.38 -23.01
CA GLU A 134 22.11 -37.26 -22.10
C GLU A 134 23.26 -36.31 -22.46
N ALA A 135 23.22 -35.17 -21.75
CA ALA A 135 24.31 -34.26 -21.43
C ALA A 135 24.89 -33.41 -22.57
N GLU A 136 24.58 -32.12 -22.50
CA GLU A 136 25.44 -30.95 -22.74
C GLU A 136 24.67 -29.84 -23.47
N ASN A 137 23.95 -29.01 -22.72
CA ASN A 137 23.87 -27.57 -22.97
C ASN A 137 23.05 -26.87 -21.89
N ALA A 138 23.71 -26.62 -20.76
CA ALA A 138 23.25 -25.67 -19.77
C ALA A 138 24.30 -24.56 -19.66
N GLN A 139 24.24 -23.55 -20.54
CA GLN A 139 24.88 -22.25 -20.28
C GLN A 139 24.43 -21.19 -21.28
N ALA A 140 23.28 -20.58 -21.00
CA ALA A 140 23.02 -19.14 -21.12
C ALA A 140 21.57 -18.83 -20.71
N SER A 141 21.16 -19.25 -19.51
CA SER A 141 19.99 -18.66 -18.85
C SER A 141 20.48 -17.53 -17.95
N SER A 142 19.85 -16.37 -18.05
CA SER A 142 19.97 -15.36 -17.00
C SER A 142 19.67 -16.04 -15.66
N SER A 143 20.60 -15.99 -14.71
CA SER A 143 20.52 -16.62 -13.40
C SER A 143 19.25 -16.22 -12.63
N ARG A 144 18.13 -16.89 -12.89
CA ARG A 144 16.98 -16.91 -11.99
C ARG A 144 17.34 -17.91 -10.91
N THR A 145 17.92 -17.42 -9.82
CA THR A 145 17.94 -18.20 -8.59
C THR A 145 16.50 -18.60 -8.29
N PRO A 146 16.18 -19.89 -8.15
CA PRO A 146 14.85 -20.31 -7.75
C PRO A 146 14.51 -19.62 -6.42
N SER A 147 13.26 -19.19 -6.27
CA SER A 147 12.79 -18.59 -5.01
C SER A 147 13.00 -19.59 -3.88
N CYS A 148 13.53 -19.11 -2.75
CA CYS A 148 13.65 -19.92 -1.54
C CYS A 148 12.32 -20.03 -0.77
N ILE A 149 11.28 -19.31 -1.23
CA ILE A 149 9.97 -19.27 -0.60
C ILE A 149 9.02 -20.23 -1.35
N PRO A 150 8.49 -21.26 -0.66
CA PRO A 150 7.48 -22.13 -1.25
C PRO A 150 6.26 -21.35 -1.73
N LYS A 151 5.63 -21.82 -2.81
CA LYS A 151 4.41 -21.20 -3.35
C LYS A 151 3.25 -21.45 -2.38
N LEU A 152 2.60 -20.37 -1.93
CA LEU A 152 1.37 -20.44 -1.12
C LEU A 152 0.32 -21.33 -1.79
N GLN A 153 -0.31 -22.21 -1.01
CA GLN A 153 -1.31 -23.15 -1.50
C GLN A 153 -2.73 -22.75 -1.07
N PRO A 154 -3.77 -23.10 -1.85
CA PRO A 154 -5.17 -22.80 -1.51
C PRO A 154 -5.60 -23.23 -0.09
N GLU A 155 -5.14 -24.39 0.35
CA GLU A 155 -5.46 -25.00 1.65
C GLU A 155 -5.05 -24.11 2.82
N PHE A 156 -4.02 -23.28 2.63
CA PHE A 156 -3.53 -22.36 3.64
C PHE A 156 -4.61 -21.45 4.20
N PHE A 157 -5.52 -20.96 3.34
CA PHE A 157 -6.60 -20.05 3.73
C PHE A 157 -7.63 -20.71 4.65
N GLY A 158 -7.69 -22.04 4.69
CA GLY A 158 -8.52 -22.82 5.60
C GLY A 158 -7.83 -23.20 6.91
N SER A 159 -6.54 -22.89 7.07
CA SER A 159 -5.74 -23.37 8.19
C SER A 159 -6.03 -22.64 9.52
N PRO A 160 -5.83 -23.30 10.68
CA PRO A 160 -5.87 -22.64 11.99
C PRO A 160 -4.82 -21.53 12.12
N PHE A 161 -3.67 -21.65 11.42
CA PHE A 161 -2.67 -20.60 11.37
C PHE A 161 -3.21 -19.32 10.73
N TYR A 162 -3.75 -19.40 9.51
CA TYR A 162 -4.28 -18.23 8.82
C TYR A 162 -5.45 -17.59 9.57
N ARG A 163 -6.27 -18.42 10.23
CA ARG A 163 -7.33 -17.94 11.10
C ARG A 163 -6.78 -17.09 12.26
N ARG A 164 -5.78 -17.59 12.99
CA ARG A 164 -5.15 -16.84 14.10
C ARG A 164 -4.42 -15.60 13.61
N PHE A 165 -3.74 -15.73 12.46
CA PHE A 165 -2.92 -14.69 11.87
C PHE A 165 -3.71 -13.42 11.57
N HIS A 166 -4.88 -13.52 10.94
CA HIS A 166 -5.65 -12.32 10.57
C HIS A 166 -6.31 -11.62 11.77
N ILE A 167 -6.45 -12.29 12.92
CA ILE A 167 -6.93 -11.68 14.16
C ILE A 167 -5.79 -10.88 14.80
N GLN A 168 -4.59 -11.48 14.88
CA GLN A 168 -3.41 -10.87 15.49
C GLN A 168 -2.80 -9.78 14.61
N ARG A 169 -2.84 -9.95 13.28
CA ARG A 169 -2.31 -9.03 12.27
C ARG A 169 -3.38 -8.73 11.23
N PRO A 170 -4.38 -7.89 11.56
CA PRO A 170 -5.54 -7.63 10.71
C PRO A 170 -5.22 -6.68 9.55
N ILE A 171 -4.11 -6.89 8.83
CA ILE A 171 -3.62 -6.03 7.73
C ILE A 171 -4.21 -6.45 6.38
N VAL A 172 -4.39 -7.76 6.20
CA VAL A 172 -4.97 -8.38 5.01
C VAL A 172 -6.42 -8.75 5.34
N ASP A 173 -7.36 -8.32 4.50
CA ASP A 173 -8.73 -8.77 4.66
C ASP A 173 -8.88 -10.19 4.10
N PRO A 174 -9.33 -11.17 4.90
CA PRO A 174 -9.31 -12.56 4.48
C PRO A 174 -10.29 -12.86 3.36
N THR A 175 -11.36 -12.08 3.20
CA THR A 175 -12.33 -12.27 2.11
C THR A 175 -11.81 -11.65 0.83
N GLU A 176 -11.32 -10.41 0.91
CA GLU A 176 -10.78 -9.69 -0.25
C GLU A 176 -9.57 -10.40 -0.87
N PHE A 177 -8.59 -10.74 -0.03
CA PHE A 177 -7.32 -11.24 -0.54
C PHE A 177 -7.41 -12.69 -1.02
N SER A 178 -8.19 -13.55 -0.35
CA SER A 178 -8.38 -14.94 -0.79
C SER A 178 -9.07 -14.99 -2.16
N ALA A 179 -10.10 -14.18 -2.39
CA ALA A 179 -10.76 -14.10 -3.69
C ALA A 179 -9.79 -13.67 -4.81
N ARG A 180 -8.95 -12.65 -4.57
CA ARG A 180 -7.91 -12.23 -5.53
C ARG A 180 -6.87 -13.32 -5.79
N PHE A 181 -6.51 -14.08 -4.77
CA PHE A 181 -5.62 -15.23 -4.91
C PHE A 181 -6.25 -16.31 -5.80
N TYR A 182 -7.51 -16.69 -5.54
CA TYR A 182 -8.21 -17.69 -6.35
C TYR A 182 -8.36 -17.27 -7.82
N GLU A 183 -8.65 -15.99 -8.08
CA GLU A 183 -8.66 -15.46 -9.45
C GLU A 183 -7.29 -15.58 -10.14
N SER A 184 -6.21 -15.31 -9.40
CA SER A 184 -4.84 -15.48 -9.92
C SER A 184 -4.54 -16.93 -10.26
N GLU A 185 -4.93 -17.89 -9.40
CA GLU A 185 -4.77 -19.33 -9.68
C GLU A 185 -5.62 -19.80 -10.87
N GLN A 186 -6.73 -19.11 -11.17
CA GLN A 186 -7.55 -19.34 -12.37
C GLN A 186 -6.98 -18.67 -13.64
N GLY A 187 -5.74 -18.18 -13.60
CA GLY A 187 -5.04 -17.63 -14.76
C GLY A 187 -5.17 -16.13 -14.95
N LYS A 188 -5.59 -15.38 -13.92
CA LYS A 188 -5.63 -13.91 -13.90
C LYS A 188 -4.57 -13.33 -12.97
N PRO A 189 -3.26 -13.46 -13.27
CA PRO A 189 -2.19 -13.04 -12.37
C PRO A 189 -2.22 -11.54 -12.02
N GLU A 190 -2.86 -10.72 -12.85
CA GLU A 190 -3.08 -9.30 -12.61
C GLU A 190 -3.97 -9.02 -11.39
N SER A 191 -4.82 -9.96 -10.95
CA SER A 191 -5.66 -9.79 -9.76
C SER A 191 -4.83 -9.62 -8.48
N LEU A 192 -3.66 -10.27 -8.39
CA LEU A 192 -2.70 -10.05 -7.30
C LEU A 192 -1.74 -8.90 -7.60
N GLY A 193 -1.23 -8.85 -8.84
CA GLY A 193 -0.11 -7.97 -9.18
C GLY A 193 1.14 -8.27 -8.34
N VAL A 194 2.19 -7.48 -8.53
CA VAL A 194 3.50 -7.74 -7.90
C VAL A 194 3.43 -7.71 -6.37
N ALA A 195 2.82 -6.67 -5.80
CA ALA A 195 2.72 -6.54 -4.35
C ALA A 195 1.81 -7.61 -3.74
N GLY A 196 0.72 -7.99 -4.41
CA GLY A 196 -0.12 -9.12 -3.96
C GLY A 196 0.64 -10.45 -3.96
N SER A 197 1.47 -10.73 -4.97
CA SER A 197 2.35 -11.91 -4.95
C SER A 197 3.34 -11.90 -3.77
N MET A 198 3.86 -10.72 -3.41
CA MET A 198 4.73 -10.58 -2.23
C MET A 198 3.96 -10.77 -0.92
N ILE A 199 2.67 -10.41 -0.85
CA ILE A 199 1.82 -10.75 0.30
C ILE A 199 1.69 -12.28 0.44
N CYS A 200 1.54 -13.03 -0.66
CA CYS A 200 1.54 -14.49 -0.60
C CYS A 200 2.86 -15.04 -0.02
N MET A 201 4.00 -14.52 -0.49
CA MET A 201 5.32 -14.90 0.03
C MET A 201 5.46 -14.58 1.52
N LEU A 202 4.95 -13.43 1.95
CA LEU A 202 4.93 -13.02 3.35
C LEU A 202 4.05 -13.92 4.22
N LEU A 203 2.88 -14.35 3.73
CA LEU A 203 2.01 -15.28 4.47
C LEU A 203 2.73 -16.62 4.72
N VAL A 204 3.43 -17.16 3.72
CA VAL A 204 4.25 -18.38 3.86
C VAL A 204 5.43 -18.13 4.81
N THR A 205 6.09 -16.99 4.70
CA THR A 205 7.24 -16.65 5.56
C THR A 205 6.81 -16.52 7.02
N TRP A 206 5.69 -15.85 7.28
CA TRP A 206 5.07 -15.78 8.61
C TRP A 206 4.68 -17.16 9.11
N ALA A 207 4.04 -18.00 8.30
CA ALA A 207 3.73 -19.37 8.70
C ALA A 207 4.98 -20.16 9.08
N ALA A 208 6.04 -20.03 8.28
CA ALA A 208 7.31 -20.68 8.53
C ALA A 208 7.93 -20.30 9.87
N THR A 209 7.80 -19.05 10.35
CA THR A 209 8.34 -18.67 11.67
C THR A 209 7.66 -19.43 12.83
N TYR A 210 6.41 -19.84 12.64
CA TYR A 210 5.66 -20.65 13.61
C TYR A 210 5.75 -22.16 13.33
N GLY A 211 6.47 -22.57 12.28
CA GLY A 211 6.56 -23.98 11.88
C GLY A 211 5.33 -24.47 11.18
N VAL A 212 4.77 -23.63 10.33
CA VAL A 212 3.64 -23.96 9.50
C VAL A 212 4.10 -23.85 8.05
N ASN A 213 3.83 -24.87 7.25
CA ASN A 213 4.23 -24.90 5.84
C ASN A 213 3.25 -24.10 4.94
N GLU A 214 3.49 -24.10 3.64
CA GLU A 214 2.71 -23.38 2.63
C GLU A 214 1.26 -23.88 2.45
N TYR A 215 0.94 -25.04 3.01
CA TYR A 215 -0.42 -25.60 3.07
C TYR A 215 -1.16 -25.21 4.35
N GLY A 216 -0.46 -24.59 5.32
CA GLY A 216 -1.03 -24.28 6.62
C GLY A 216 -0.96 -25.44 7.62
N VAL A 217 -0.11 -26.44 7.38
CA VAL A 217 0.07 -27.62 8.24
C VAL A 217 1.28 -27.42 9.16
N GLU A 218 1.13 -27.77 10.44
CA GLU A 218 2.22 -27.70 11.43
C GLU A 218 3.32 -28.73 11.12
N GLU A 219 4.55 -28.24 11.04
CA GLU A 219 5.77 -29.02 10.84
C GLU A 219 6.31 -29.53 12.18
N PRO A 220 6.99 -30.70 12.19
CA PRO A 220 7.67 -31.19 13.39
C PRO A 220 8.62 -30.14 13.99
N SER A 221 8.56 -29.97 15.31
CA SER A 221 9.37 -28.97 16.03
C SER A 221 10.87 -29.23 15.91
N ASN A 222 11.27 -30.51 15.89
CA ASN A 222 12.68 -30.95 15.84
C ASN A 222 13.56 -30.32 16.95
N GLY A 223 12.95 -29.91 18.06
CA GLY A 223 13.63 -29.32 19.21
C GLY A 223 14.35 -28.00 18.89
N LEU A 224 15.41 -27.71 19.64
CA LEU A 224 16.17 -26.45 19.51
C LEU A 224 16.89 -26.33 18.16
N GLU A 225 17.33 -27.44 17.58
CA GLU A 225 17.98 -27.45 16.27
C GLU A 225 16.98 -27.07 15.16
N GLY A 226 15.77 -27.63 15.22
CA GLY A 226 14.68 -27.25 14.33
C GLY A 226 14.33 -25.76 14.41
N VAL A 227 14.30 -25.19 15.62
CA VAL A 227 14.07 -23.74 15.82
C VAL A 227 15.18 -22.90 15.18
N ARG A 228 16.45 -23.28 15.33
CA ARG A 228 17.58 -22.56 14.73
C ARG A 228 17.55 -22.63 13.21
N GLU A 229 17.30 -23.81 12.65
CA GLU A 229 17.25 -24.00 11.20
C GLU A 229 16.06 -23.24 10.58
N ARG A 230 14.90 -23.29 11.24
CA ARG A 230 13.73 -22.50 10.86
C ARG A 230 14.03 -21.00 10.85
N ARG A 231 14.71 -20.49 11.89
CA ARG A 231 15.13 -19.08 11.93
C ARG A 231 16.06 -18.74 10.77
N ARG A 232 17.07 -19.57 10.50
CA ARG A 232 18.02 -19.38 9.38
C ARG A 232 17.28 -19.31 8.03
N ARG A 233 16.39 -20.27 7.78
CA ARG A 233 15.54 -20.34 6.58
C ARG A 233 14.64 -19.11 6.46
N CYS A 234 13.95 -18.71 7.52
CA CYS A 234 13.09 -17.52 7.50
C CYS A 234 13.90 -16.25 7.19
N ASN A 235 15.12 -16.13 7.71
CA ASN A 235 15.99 -14.99 7.40
C ASN A 235 16.37 -14.94 5.91
N GLU A 236 16.53 -16.07 5.23
CA GLU A 236 16.75 -16.13 3.77
C GLU A 236 15.50 -15.68 3.00
N MET A 237 14.32 -16.15 3.40
CA MET A 237 13.04 -15.72 2.83
C MET A 237 12.83 -14.20 2.97
N VAL A 238 13.13 -13.65 4.14
CA VAL A 238 13.06 -12.20 4.42
C VAL A 238 14.01 -11.42 3.52
N ARG A 239 15.26 -11.86 3.32
CA ARG A 239 16.22 -11.22 2.41
C ARG A 239 15.72 -11.22 0.96
N GLU A 240 15.10 -12.31 0.51
CA GLU A 240 14.51 -12.37 -0.82
C GLU A 240 13.39 -11.32 -0.98
N ILE A 241 12.48 -11.23 -0.01
CA ILE A 241 11.38 -10.26 -0.04
C ILE A 241 11.91 -8.82 0.02
N LEU A 242 12.93 -8.52 0.83
CA LEU A 242 13.58 -7.20 0.86
C LEU A 242 14.17 -6.83 -0.50
N GLY A 243 14.86 -7.78 -1.17
CA GLY A 243 15.36 -7.55 -2.54
C GLY A 243 14.24 -7.26 -3.55
N LEU A 244 13.07 -7.90 -3.40
CA LEU A 244 11.89 -7.60 -4.21
C LEU A 244 11.28 -6.23 -3.89
N ILE A 245 11.26 -5.82 -2.62
CA ILE A 245 10.80 -4.49 -2.18
C ILE A 245 11.61 -3.40 -2.90
N ASP A 246 12.93 -3.54 -2.93
CA ASP A 246 13.83 -2.59 -3.59
C ASP A 246 13.67 -2.61 -5.11
N LYS A 247 13.67 -3.80 -5.71
CA LYS A 247 13.53 -4.01 -7.15
C LYS A 247 12.25 -3.37 -7.70
N HIS A 248 11.15 -3.47 -6.96
CA HIS A 248 9.86 -2.92 -7.37
C HIS A 248 9.60 -1.50 -6.83
N GLY A 249 10.47 -1.01 -5.94
CA GLY A 249 10.45 0.35 -5.43
C GLY A 249 9.26 0.64 -4.52
N LEU A 250 8.83 -0.33 -3.71
CA LEU A 250 7.64 -0.21 -2.86
C LEU A 250 7.77 0.95 -1.86
N LEU A 251 8.97 1.22 -1.34
CA LEU A 251 9.23 2.35 -0.43
C LEU A 251 9.05 3.74 -1.07
N ARG A 252 8.99 3.82 -2.40
CA ARG A 252 8.84 5.07 -3.16
C ARG A 252 7.51 5.19 -3.90
N LYS A 253 6.68 4.14 -3.87
CA LYS A 253 5.43 4.03 -4.65
C LYS A 253 4.29 3.59 -3.73
N PRO A 254 3.62 4.55 -3.06
CA PRO A 254 2.52 4.23 -2.15
C PRO A 254 1.39 3.52 -2.88
N THR A 255 1.05 2.32 -2.42
CA THR A 255 -0.07 1.51 -2.90
C THR A 255 -0.64 0.71 -1.73
N TRP A 256 -1.92 0.34 -1.78
CA TRP A 256 -2.57 -0.41 -0.69
C TRP A 256 -1.88 -1.76 -0.42
N ASP A 257 -1.57 -2.53 -1.46
CA ASP A 257 -0.82 -3.78 -1.28
C ASP A 257 0.65 -3.53 -0.93
N GLY A 258 1.27 -2.46 -1.46
CA GLY A 258 2.64 -2.09 -1.09
C GLY A 258 2.77 -1.82 0.40
N VAL A 259 1.87 -1.03 1.00
CA VAL A 259 1.91 -0.78 2.45
C VAL A 259 1.59 -2.03 3.27
N ARG A 260 0.72 -2.93 2.79
CA ARG A 260 0.49 -4.23 3.44
C ARG A 260 1.78 -5.06 3.48
N VAL A 261 2.50 -5.14 2.36
CA VAL A 261 3.82 -5.80 2.30
C VAL A 261 4.77 -5.19 3.31
N LEU A 262 4.88 -3.86 3.33
CA LEU A 262 5.78 -3.14 4.23
C LEU A 262 5.41 -3.36 5.71
N LEU A 263 4.14 -3.26 6.08
CA LEU A 263 3.69 -3.49 7.46
C LEU A 263 3.88 -4.94 7.92
N LEU A 264 3.78 -5.90 6.99
CA LEU A 264 3.94 -7.33 7.26
C LEU A 264 5.41 -7.76 7.37
N ILE A 265 6.32 -7.17 6.58
CA ILE A 265 7.74 -7.53 6.61
C ILE A 265 8.45 -6.92 7.83
N MET A 266 8.05 -5.72 8.28
CA MET A 266 8.76 -4.97 9.34
C MET A 266 9.08 -5.77 10.62
N PRO A 267 8.16 -6.59 11.17
CA PRO A 267 8.49 -7.41 12.34
C PRO A 267 9.48 -8.55 12.04
N LEU A 268 9.53 -9.03 10.80
CA LEU A 268 10.39 -10.15 10.38
C LEU A 268 11.84 -9.72 10.13
N THR A 269 12.15 -8.42 10.12
CA THR A 269 13.49 -7.91 9.77
C THR A 269 14.43 -7.75 10.96
N GLU A 270 14.00 -8.09 12.18
CA GLU A 270 14.79 -7.90 13.40
C GLU A 270 16.18 -8.56 13.35
N ASP A 271 16.26 -9.79 12.83
CA ASP A 271 17.51 -10.56 12.70
C ASP A 271 18.21 -10.36 11.33
N VAL A 272 17.67 -9.50 10.45
CA VAL A 272 18.11 -9.38 9.05
C VAL A 272 18.62 -7.99 8.71
N GLN A 273 17.98 -6.95 9.24
CA GLN A 273 18.33 -5.55 8.99
C GLN A 273 18.90 -4.90 10.24
N THR A 274 19.78 -3.92 10.04
CA THR A 274 20.25 -3.06 11.12
C THR A 274 19.13 -2.18 11.67
N GLN A 275 19.30 -1.70 12.90
CA GLN A 275 18.32 -0.83 13.54
C GLN A 275 18.01 0.45 12.73
N LEU A 276 19.02 1.02 12.07
CA LEU A 276 18.86 2.22 11.25
C LEU A 276 18.03 1.95 9.98
N GLU A 277 18.29 0.84 9.29
CA GLU A 277 17.52 0.43 8.11
C GLU A 277 16.05 0.19 8.48
N ARG A 278 15.81 -0.49 9.60
CA ARG A 278 14.46 -0.73 10.13
C ARG A 278 13.74 0.57 10.45
N LEU A 279 14.41 1.52 11.10
CA LEU A 279 13.82 2.83 11.42
C LEU A 279 13.44 3.60 10.15
N ALA A 280 14.34 3.68 9.17
CA ALA A 280 14.08 4.38 7.91
C ALA A 280 12.93 3.73 7.11
N MET A 281 12.91 2.40 7.05
CA MET A 281 11.84 1.64 6.41
C MET A 281 10.50 1.85 7.11
N TYR A 282 10.52 1.88 8.45
CA TYR A 282 9.34 2.12 9.28
C TYR A 282 8.75 3.51 9.05
N GLU A 283 9.55 4.57 9.16
CA GLU A 283 9.10 5.95 8.94
C GLU A 283 8.50 6.15 7.54
N ALA A 284 9.16 5.60 6.51
CA ALA A 284 8.65 5.62 5.15
C ALA A 284 7.29 4.89 5.06
N THR A 285 7.17 3.71 5.68
CA THR A 285 5.94 2.91 5.66
C THR A 285 4.78 3.67 6.31
N VAL A 286 4.98 4.21 7.51
CA VAL A 286 3.96 4.96 8.25
C VAL A 286 3.54 6.22 7.48
N SER A 287 4.51 6.95 6.89
CA SER A 287 4.22 8.10 6.04
C SER A 287 3.36 7.74 4.81
N GLN A 288 3.60 6.58 4.20
CA GLN A 288 2.76 6.09 3.10
C GLN A 288 1.36 5.73 3.55
N VAL A 289 1.19 5.09 4.72
CA VAL A 289 -0.13 4.78 5.28
C VAL A 289 -0.92 6.07 5.50
N TYR A 290 -0.32 7.05 6.16
CA TYR A 290 -0.92 8.37 6.34
C TYR A 290 -1.35 8.99 5.00
N THR A 291 -0.44 9.04 4.02
CA THR A 291 -0.71 9.61 2.70
C THR A 291 -1.88 8.94 1.99
N LEU A 292 -1.96 7.60 2.02
CA LEU A 292 -3.04 6.84 1.40
C LEU A 292 -4.39 7.09 2.09
N CYS A 293 -4.39 7.15 3.41
CA CYS A 293 -5.62 7.33 4.20
C CYS A 293 -6.13 8.78 4.19
N SER A 294 -5.25 9.77 4.10
CA SER A 294 -5.61 11.20 4.15
C SER A 294 -5.97 11.78 2.78
N LEU A 295 -5.36 11.30 1.68
CA LEU A 295 -5.63 11.83 0.33
C LEU A 295 -6.88 11.25 -0.36
N GLY A 296 -7.75 10.57 0.39
CA GLY A 296 -8.96 9.96 -0.16
C GLY A 296 -8.67 8.90 -1.23
N SER A 297 -7.51 8.22 -1.15
CA SER A 297 -7.17 7.13 -2.06
C SER A 297 -8.26 6.05 -1.98
N LEU A 298 -8.83 5.71 -3.14
CA LEU A 298 -9.88 4.70 -3.23
C LEU A 298 -9.25 3.33 -3.43
N VAL A 299 -9.61 2.38 -2.58
CA VAL A 299 -9.42 0.95 -2.88
C VAL A 299 -10.45 0.59 -3.95
N LYS A 300 -10.05 -0.24 -4.91
CA LYS A 300 -10.92 -0.76 -5.95
C LYS A 300 -10.76 -2.27 -6.01
N SER A 301 -11.25 -2.96 -4.99
CA SER A 301 -11.22 -4.44 -4.96
C SER A 301 -12.18 -5.06 -5.97
N GLY A 302 -13.18 -4.31 -6.42
CA GLY A 302 -14.29 -4.85 -7.22
C GLY A 302 -15.32 -5.63 -6.39
N GLN A 303 -15.16 -5.68 -5.06
CA GLN A 303 -16.01 -6.44 -4.15
C GLN A 303 -17.01 -5.58 -3.36
N GLY A 304 -17.08 -4.29 -3.70
CA GLY A 304 -18.02 -3.34 -3.12
C GLY A 304 -17.41 -2.43 -2.05
N GLU A 305 -18.09 -1.31 -1.83
CA GLU A 305 -17.59 -0.19 -1.02
C GLU A 305 -17.31 -0.56 0.45
N PHE A 306 -18.04 -1.52 1.02
CA PHE A 306 -17.80 -1.97 2.39
C PHE A 306 -16.50 -2.77 2.54
N VAL A 307 -16.16 -3.62 1.55
CA VAL A 307 -14.90 -4.36 1.55
C VAL A 307 -13.75 -3.39 1.34
N ASP A 308 -13.89 -2.48 0.38
CA ASP A 308 -12.91 -1.42 0.12
C ASP A 308 -12.67 -0.55 1.37
N ALA A 309 -13.73 -0.19 2.09
CA ALA A 309 -13.63 0.53 3.35
C ALA A 309 -12.91 -0.27 4.43
N LEU A 310 -13.17 -1.59 4.55
CA LEU A 310 -12.48 -2.45 5.51
C LEU A 310 -10.99 -2.60 5.20
N VAL A 311 -10.61 -2.71 3.94
CA VAL A 311 -9.20 -2.73 3.53
C VAL A 311 -8.48 -1.48 4.04
N ARG A 312 -9.07 -0.30 3.82
CA ARG A 312 -8.52 0.97 4.33
C ARG A 312 -8.45 0.98 5.84
N ALA A 313 -9.54 0.56 6.50
CA ALA A 313 -9.66 0.55 7.95
C ALA A 313 -8.55 -0.23 8.61
N ARG A 314 -8.37 -1.47 8.16
CA ARG A 314 -7.38 -2.42 8.63
C ARG A 314 -5.95 -1.87 8.57
N ILE A 315 -5.59 -1.27 7.44
CA ILE A 315 -4.27 -0.68 7.22
C ILE A 315 -4.07 0.53 8.12
N PHE A 316 -5.05 1.44 8.19
CA PHE A 316 -5.00 2.62 9.05
C PHE A 316 -4.90 2.23 10.53
N TRP A 317 -5.81 1.40 11.03
CA TRP A 317 -5.84 0.98 12.43
C TRP A 317 -4.56 0.26 12.82
N TYR A 318 -4.04 -0.64 11.98
CA TYR A 318 -2.79 -1.31 12.26
C TYR A 318 -1.61 -0.33 12.32
N GLY A 319 -1.50 0.59 11.35
CA GLY A 319 -0.46 1.62 11.34
C GLY A 319 -0.54 2.55 12.57
N HIS A 320 -1.73 3.04 12.88
CA HIS A 320 -1.99 3.90 14.04
C HIS A 320 -1.63 3.20 15.35
N VAL A 321 -2.09 1.96 15.54
CA VAL A 321 -1.83 1.18 16.75
C VAL A 321 -0.35 0.85 16.91
N HIS A 322 0.27 0.36 15.84
CA HIS A 322 1.67 0.00 15.86
C HIS A 322 2.56 1.22 16.17
N GLU A 323 2.25 2.39 15.62
CA GLU A 323 3.00 3.62 15.93
C GLU A 323 2.83 4.08 17.38
N GLY A 324 1.60 4.09 17.90
CA GLY A 324 1.35 4.49 19.29
C GLY A 324 2.13 3.62 20.28
N ILE A 325 2.18 2.31 20.05
CA ILE A 325 2.86 1.38 20.95
C ILE A 325 4.37 1.40 20.72
N THR A 326 4.84 1.15 19.49
CA THR A 326 6.27 0.94 19.24
C THR A 326 7.09 2.23 19.23
N SER A 327 6.51 3.33 18.74
CA SER A 327 7.17 4.63 18.69
C SER A 327 6.76 5.53 19.85
N GLY A 328 5.48 5.54 20.22
CA GLY A 328 4.98 6.37 21.31
C GLY A 328 5.61 6.03 22.66
N LEU A 329 5.65 4.76 23.06
CA LEU A 329 6.24 4.38 24.35
C LEU A 329 7.75 4.66 24.42
N ARG A 330 8.45 4.59 23.29
CA ARG A 330 9.90 4.82 23.21
C ARG A 330 10.29 6.28 23.00
N GLY A 331 9.32 7.20 22.96
CA GLY A 331 9.57 8.63 22.75
C GLY A 331 9.98 8.99 21.32
N GLY A 332 9.67 8.12 20.35
CA GLY A 332 9.90 8.35 18.93
C GLY A 332 9.04 9.48 18.38
N ARG A 333 9.29 9.86 17.12
CA ARG A 333 8.44 10.83 16.42
C ARG A 333 7.15 10.13 15.99
N LEU A 334 6.01 10.76 16.28
CA LEU A 334 4.70 10.31 15.81
C LEU A 334 4.32 11.10 14.55
N ILE A 335 3.79 10.39 13.55
CA ILE A 335 3.23 10.91 12.31
C ILE A 335 1.71 11.03 12.43
N PHE A 336 1.04 10.04 13.03
CA PHE A 336 -0.40 10.12 13.26
C PHE A 336 -0.71 10.98 14.49
N GLU A 337 -1.68 11.87 14.33
CA GLU A 337 -2.30 12.63 15.42
C GLU A 337 -3.62 11.97 15.84
N ASP A 338 -4.09 12.23 17.07
CA ASP A 338 -5.36 11.66 17.55
C ASP A 338 -6.56 12.13 16.70
N ASP A 339 -6.49 13.34 16.13
CA ASP A 339 -7.52 13.89 15.23
C ASP A 339 -7.57 13.16 13.87
N ASP A 340 -6.50 12.46 13.47
CA ASP A 340 -6.51 11.66 12.25
C ASP A 340 -7.45 10.46 12.38
N LEU A 341 -7.54 9.85 13.58
CA LEU A 341 -8.43 8.73 13.83
C LEU A 341 -9.90 9.16 13.71
N SER A 342 -10.28 10.29 14.31
CA SER A 342 -11.65 10.80 14.25
C SER A 342 -12.02 11.22 12.82
N SER A 343 -11.11 11.91 12.13
CA SER A 343 -11.27 12.29 10.73
C SER A 343 -11.43 11.08 9.81
N PHE A 344 -10.63 10.03 10.03
CA PHE A 344 -10.69 8.79 9.26
C PHE A 344 -12.00 8.04 9.51
N GLN A 345 -12.51 7.99 10.74
CA GLN A 345 -13.76 7.32 11.08
C GLN A 345 -14.99 7.91 10.37
N ILE A 346 -14.98 9.22 10.09
CA ILE A 346 -16.06 9.89 9.34
C ILE A 346 -16.13 9.39 7.88
N THR A 347 -15.05 8.83 7.34
CA THR A 347 -15.00 8.35 5.95
C THR A 347 -15.68 7.01 5.70
N PHE A 348 -16.18 6.34 6.75
CA PHE A 348 -16.83 5.04 6.62
C PHE A 348 -18.25 5.13 6.04
N PRO A 349 -18.66 4.17 5.19
CA PRO A 349 -20.03 4.12 4.69
C PRO A 349 -21.03 3.93 5.84
N SER A 350 -22.11 4.72 5.82
CA SER A 350 -23.20 4.58 6.80
C SER A 350 -23.88 3.22 6.66
N LEU A 351 -24.15 2.55 7.78
CA LEU A 351 -24.80 1.23 7.85
C LEU A 351 -26.30 1.23 7.50
N GLY A 352 -26.84 2.34 6.98
CA GLY A 352 -28.26 2.49 6.66
C GLY A 352 -28.74 1.70 5.43
N ASN A 353 -29.61 0.71 5.69
CA ASN A 353 -30.68 0.20 4.80
C ASN A 353 -30.34 -0.54 3.48
N LYS A 354 -29.55 -1.64 3.49
CA LYS A 354 -29.56 -2.62 2.35
C LYS A 354 -29.49 -4.09 2.81
N GLN A 355 -30.44 -4.96 2.45
CA GLN A 355 -30.46 -6.38 2.89
C GLN A 355 -29.24 -7.25 2.45
N SER A 356 -28.38 -6.78 1.55
CA SER A 356 -27.07 -7.41 1.23
C SER A 356 -26.07 -7.36 2.40
N LEU A 357 -26.42 -6.67 3.49
CA LEU A 357 -25.55 -6.34 4.62
C LEU A 357 -25.26 -7.49 5.58
N ILE A 358 -25.93 -8.65 5.58
CA ILE A 358 -25.83 -9.58 6.73
C ILE A 358 -24.40 -10.14 6.93
N ARG A 359 -23.76 -10.70 5.90
CA ARG A 359 -22.43 -11.32 6.04
C ARG A 359 -21.29 -10.28 6.10
N THR A 360 -21.42 -9.22 5.32
CA THR A 360 -20.48 -8.08 5.32
C THR A 360 -20.58 -7.30 6.64
N SER A 361 -21.77 -7.12 7.21
CA SER A 361 -21.99 -6.49 8.53
C SER A 361 -21.41 -7.32 9.67
N ILE A 362 -21.48 -8.65 9.63
CA ILE A 362 -20.84 -9.51 10.65
C ILE A 362 -19.32 -9.35 10.59
N THR A 363 -18.70 -9.47 9.41
CA THR A 363 -17.24 -9.32 9.24
C THR A 363 -16.80 -7.90 9.59
N TYR A 364 -17.59 -6.90 9.21
CA TYR A 364 -17.35 -5.49 9.49
C TYR A 364 -17.44 -5.17 10.98
N SER A 365 -18.54 -5.53 11.63
CA SER A 365 -18.76 -5.32 13.07
C SER A 365 -17.76 -6.10 13.91
N TYR A 366 -17.34 -7.28 13.47
CA TYR A 366 -16.30 -8.08 14.09
C TYR A 366 -14.94 -7.37 14.00
N SER A 367 -14.54 -6.96 12.79
CA SER A 367 -13.26 -6.27 12.57
C SER A 367 -13.18 -4.98 13.37
N TYR A 368 -14.29 -4.25 13.46
CA TYR A 368 -14.37 -3.05 14.29
C TYR A 368 -14.22 -3.36 15.79
N ARG A 369 -14.90 -4.43 16.28
CA ARG A 369 -14.79 -4.85 17.68
C ARG A 369 -13.36 -5.20 18.08
N TYR A 370 -12.68 -6.01 17.27
CA TYR A 370 -11.29 -6.42 17.55
C TYR A 370 -10.26 -5.33 17.24
N ALA A 371 -10.63 -4.27 16.50
CA ALA A 371 -9.78 -3.10 16.34
C ALA A 371 -9.93 -2.08 17.49
N THR A 372 -11.11 -1.99 18.11
CA THR A 372 -11.42 -0.92 19.09
C THR A 372 -10.50 -0.95 20.32
N ALA A 373 -10.32 -2.11 20.95
CA ALA A 373 -9.48 -2.23 22.14
C ALA A 373 -8.00 -1.89 21.86
N PRO A 374 -7.35 -2.43 20.79
CA PRO A 374 -6.01 -2.00 20.40
C PRO A 374 -5.89 -0.50 20.06
N ILE A 375 -6.90 0.09 19.42
CA ILE A 375 -6.91 1.53 19.11
C ILE A 375 -6.91 2.36 20.39
N ARG A 376 -7.72 1.99 21.39
CA ARG A 376 -7.78 2.71 22.67
C ARG A 376 -6.51 2.55 23.49
N LEU A 377 -5.91 1.35 23.47
CA LEU A 377 -4.58 1.14 24.03
C LEU A 377 -3.54 2.05 23.36
N SER A 378 -3.57 2.14 22.02
CA SER A 378 -2.70 3.05 21.29
C SER A 378 -2.92 4.51 21.67
N SER A 379 -4.15 4.96 21.88
CA SER A 379 -4.43 6.32 22.36
C SER A 379 -3.88 6.54 23.78
N ALA A 380 -3.97 5.55 24.66
CA ALA A 380 -3.32 5.63 25.98
C ALA A 380 -1.79 5.77 25.85
N CYS A 381 -1.16 5.00 24.94
CA CYS A 381 0.28 5.11 24.67
C CYS A 381 0.67 6.51 24.13
N ARG A 382 -0.19 7.13 23.31
CA ARG A 382 0.01 8.51 22.83
C ARG A 382 -0.13 9.54 23.95
N GLN A 383 -1.02 9.32 24.93
CA GLN A 383 -1.09 10.17 26.13
C GLN A 383 0.17 10.06 26.98
N ILE A 384 0.70 8.84 27.17
CA ILE A 384 2.01 8.63 27.82
C ILE A 384 3.12 9.35 27.05
N HIS A 385 3.12 9.29 25.72
CA HIS A 385 4.07 10.02 24.89
C HIS A 385 3.99 11.53 25.10
N ALA A 386 2.78 12.10 25.09
CA ALA A 386 2.57 13.53 25.30
C ALA A 386 2.96 13.99 26.72
N ALA A 387 2.76 13.14 27.73
CA ALA A 387 3.00 13.47 29.13
C ALA A 387 4.42 13.19 29.62
N LEU A 388 5.10 12.17 29.07
CA LEU A 388 6.34 11.61 29.63
C LEU A 388 7.43 11.35 28.60
N THR A 389 7.18 10.49 27.59
CA THR A 389 8.28 9.92 26.79
C THR A 389 8.67 10.78 25.58
N GLY A 390 7.75 11.62 25.11
CA GLY A 390 7.92 12.41 23.90
C GLY A 390 8.91 13.57 24.04
N PRO A 391 9.48 14.08 22.92
CA PRO A 391 10.49 15.14 22.94
C PRO A 391 10.01 16.45 23.58
N LYS A 392 8.70 16.74 23.55
CA LYS A 392 8.12 17.91 24.21
C LYS A 392 8.04 17.72 25.73
N ALA A 393 7.69 16.52 26.19
CA ALA A 393 7.62 16.20 27.61
C ALA A 393 9.01 16.20 28.26
N LYS A 394 9.99 15.54 27.62
CA LYS A 394 11.39 15.47 28.10
C LYS A 394 12.11 16.81 28.23
N ARG A 395 11.60 17.87 27.60
CA ARG A 395 12.16 19.23 27.68
C ARG A 395 11.56 20.06 28.81
N LYS A 396 10.50 19.58 29.46
CA LYS A 396 9.92 20.23 30.63
C LYS A 396 10.69 19.81 31.87
N GLU A 397 10.84 20.73 32.82
CA GLU A 397 11.49 20.45 34.11
C GLU A 397 10.58 19.59 35.01
N ASP A 398 9.26 19.81 34.93
CA ASP A 398 8.26 19.08 35.71
C ASP A 398 7.50 18.04 34.87
N VAL A 399 7.16 16.93 35.53
CA VAL A 399 6.30 15.88 34.97
C VAL A 399 4.85 16.34 34.95
N ASN A 400 4.15 16.10 33.85
CA ASN A 400 2.71 16.36 33.76
C ASN A 400 1.92 15.29 34.53
N GLU A 401 1.83 15.42 35.86
CA GLU A 401 1.15 14.46 36.74
C GLU A 401 -0.29 14.19 36.34
N ARG A 402 -1.03 15.23 35.95
CA ARG A 402 -2.43 15.09 35.52
C ARG A 402 -2.54 14.26 34.24
N GLY A 403 -1.72 14.57 33.24
CA GLY A 403 -1.70 13.81 31.99
C GLY A 403 -1.26 12.36 32.21
N LEU A 404 -0.36 12.12 33.16
CA LEU A 404 0.06 10.78 33.54
C LEU A 404 -1.09 10.00 34.19
N LYS A 405 -1.82 10.62 35.12
CA LYS A 405 -3.00 10.01 35.74
C LYS A 405 -4.06 9.65 34.70
N ASP A 406 -4.37 10.57 33.78
CA ASP A 406 -5.34 10.34 32.71
C ASP A 406 -4.92 9.14 31.82
N ALA A 407 -3.62 9.03 31.53
CA ALA A 407 -3.06 7.91 30.78
C ALA A 407 -3.18 6.56 31.54
N TRP A 408 -2.94 6.54 32.86
CA TRP A 408 -3.10 5.34 33.69
C TRP A 408 -4.56 4.87 33.77
N GLU A 409 -5.49 5.81 33.86
CA GLU A 409 -6.92 5.50 33.80
C GLU A 409 -7.30 4.95 32.41
N ALA A 410 -6.71 5.49 31.33
CA ALA A 410 -6.91 4.98 29.98
C ALA A 410 -6.35 3.56 29.80
N LEU A 411 -5.20 3.23 30.38
CA LEU A 411 -4.65 1.86 30.39
C LEU A 411 -5.58 0.90 31.15
N SER A 412 -6.12 1.32 32.30
CA SER A 412 -7.04 0.51 33.09
C SER A 412 -8.34 0.22 32.33
N ARG A 413 -8.91 1.23 31.66
CA ARG A 413 -10.06 1.03 30.76
C ARG A 413 -9.74 0.09 29.60
N SER A 414 -8.55 0.24 29.00
CA SER A 414 -8.11 -0.65 27.91
C SER A 414 -8.02 -2.10 28.37
N TRP A 415 -7.55 -2.36 29.60
CA TRP A 415 -7.55 -3.69 30.20
C TRP A 415 -8.96 -4.29 30.29
N GLU A 416 -9.91 -3.54 30.84
CA GLU A 416 -11.30 -3.99 30.97
C GLU A 416 -11.96 -4.30 29.61
N GLU A 417 -11.63 -3.53 28.57
CA GLU A 417 -12.13 -3.79 27.23
C GLU A 417 -11.59 -5.09 26.63
N PHE A 418 -10.31 -5.39 26.84
CA PHE A 418 -9.73 -6.66 26.42
C PHE A 418 -10.35 -7.84 27.18
N GLU A 419 -10.58 -7.71 28.50
CA GLU A 419 -11.34 -8.71 29.26
C GLU A 419 -12.77 -8.87 28.72
N GLY A 420 -13.42 -7.76 28.36
CA GLY A 420 -14.74 -7.73 27.73
C GLY A 420 -14.83 -8.57 26.45
N LEU A 421 -13.76 -8.64 25.65
CA LEU A 421 -13.73 -9.46 24.43
C LEU A 421 -13.88 -10.97 24.72
N ARG A 422 -13.45 -11.44 25.89
CA ARG A 422 -13.59 -12.86 26.27
C ARG A 422 -15.05 -13.28 26.46
N HIS A 423 -15.92 -12.33 26.79
CA HIS A 423 -17.34 -12.58 27.04
C HIS A 423 -18.21 -12.51 25.77
N VAL A 424 -17.64 -12.13 24.63
CA VAL A 424 -18.37 -11.97 23.37
C VAL A 424 -18.79 -13.31 22.74
N GLY A 425 -18.21 -14.42 23.19
CA GLY A 425 -18.44 -15.77 22.65
C GLY A 425 -17.84 -15.96 21.24
N PRO A 426 -17.80 -17.21 20.73
CA PRO A 426 -17.32 -17.47 19.38
C PRO A 426 -18.31 -16.88 18.36
N VAL A 427 -17.81 -16.05 17.44
CA VAL A 427 -18.60 -15.49 16.33
C VAL A 427 -17.96 -15.90 15.01
N GLY A 428 -18.71 -16.67 14.22
CA GLY A 428 -18.26 -17.10 12.89
C GLY A 428 -17.15 -18.15 12.96
N ILE A 429 -15.98 -17.81 12.43
CA ILE A 429 -14.86 -18.75 12.21
C ILE A 429 -13.97 -18.88 13.45
N ILE A 430 -14.11 -17.97 14.43
CA ILE A 430 -13.15 -17.74 15.51
C ILE A 430 -13.49 -18.57 16.74
N GLN A 431 -12.48 -19.26 17.25
CA GLN A 431 -12.60 -20.12 18.41
C GLN A 431 -12.26 -19.35 19.69
N THR A 432 -12.74 -19.84 20.84
CA THR A 432 -12.47 -19.24 22.15
C THR A 432 -10.96 -19.09 22.40
N GLU A 433 -10.17 -20.09 22.03
CA GLU A 433 -8.71 -20.07 22.14
C GLU A 433 -8.05 -18.94 21.33
N ASP A 434 -8.63 -18.60 20.17
CA ASP A 434 -8.11 -17.53 19.32
C ASP A 434 -8.31 -16.16 20.01
N THR A 435 -9.47 -15.98 20.67
CA THR A 435 -9.79 -14.79 21.48
C THR A 435 -8.85 -14.68 22.68
N GLU A 436 -8.64 -15.77 23.41
CA GLU A 436 -7.73 -15.77 24.56
C GLU A 436 -6.30 -15.38 24.16
N ARG A 437 -5.77 -15.97 23.08
CA ARG A 437 -4.44 -15.63 22.57
C ARG A 437 -4.35 -14.17 22.14
N PHE A 438 -5.39 -13.65 21.49
CA PHE A 438 -5.45 -12.25 21.09
C PHE A 438 -5.41 -11.33 22.32
N VAL A 439 -6.27 -11.57 23.31
CA VAL A 439 -6.35 -10.77 24.54
C VAL A 439 -5.03 -10.81 25.30
N ASN A 440 -4.50 -12.01 25.55
CA ASN A 440 -3.24 -12.19 26.28
C ASN A 440 -2.07 -11.50 25.56
N GLY A 441 -2.02 -11.59 24.23
CA GLY A 441 -0.99 -10.95 23.43
C GLY A 441 -0.98 -9.42 23.57
N TRP A 442 -2.16 -8.79 23.66
CA TRP A 442 -2.25 -7.34 23.84
C TRP A 442 -2.02 -6.89 25.29
N GLN A 443 -2.41 -7.70 26.27
CA GLN A 443 -2.20 -7.39 27.69
C GLN A 443 -0.73 -7.27 28.05
N ILE A 444 0.18 -7.97 27.34
CA ILE A 444 1.63 -7.82 27.50
C ILE A 444 2.05 -6.35 27.29
N PHE A 445 1.53 -5.69 26.26
CA PHE A 445 1.86 -4.28 26.00
C PHE A 445 1.33 -3.34 27.10
N ILE A 446 0.22 -3.68 27.76
CA ILE A 446 -0.29 -2.89 28.90
C ILE A 446 0.70 -2.98 30.07
N PHE A 447 1.30 -4.15 30.31
CA PHE A 447 2.34 -4.30 31.32
C PHE A 447 3.59 -3.49 30.94
N GLU A 448 4.04 -3.57 29.69
CA GLU A 448 5.18 -2.77 29.19
C GLU A 448 4.94 -1.25 29.31
N CYS A 449 3.69 -0.77 29.25
CA CYS A 449 3.37 0.64 29.45
C CYS A 449 3.48 1.10 30.91
N ARG A 450 3.43 0.17 31.87
CA ARG A 450 3.44 0.45 33.32
C ARG A 450 4.84 0.37 33.92
N GLU A 451 5.76 -0.30 33.25
CA GLU A 451 7.21 -0.26 33.53
C GLU A 451 7.82 1.03 32.97
#